data_AF-A0A962ADX3-F1
#
_entry.id   AF-A0A962ADX3-F1
#
_cell.length_a   1.000
_cell.length_b   1.000
_cell.length_c   1.000
_cell.angle_alpha   90.00
_cell.angle_beta   90.00
_cell.angle_gamma   90.00
#
_symmetry.space_group_name_H-M   'P 1'
#
loop_
_entity.id
_entity.type
_entity.pdbx_description
1 polymer ?
#
loop_
_entity_poly.entity_id
_entity_poly.type
_entity_poly.pdbx_seq_one_letter_code
_entity_poly.pdbx_strand_id
1 'polypeptide(L)'
;PAFNPLIAHVTGLEAARREGRFSEIAEMLAKTFWPGPLTLVVPVAEGASVCELARAGLASVALRAPDHAIAQTMLAAAGRPIAAPSANRSGRVSPVTAAHVLEDLAGRIDAVLDAGPTAVGLESTIVACLDGPPVLLRPGGVPRQKIEALVGPLATPVGGKVEAPGMLASHYAPRARLRLDARELRRGEAGLDFAGRFGAGSGAAVLDLSSRGDLVEAASRLYFCLRELDATGAEAIAVAPIPADNIGEAIRDRLARAAAPRDGK
;
A
#
# COMPACT_ATOMS: atom_id res chain seq x y z
N PRO A 1 0.16 -4.80 -15.11
CA PRO A 1 1.20 -4.83 -16.18
C PRO A 1 2.22 -5.95 -15.89
N ALA A 2 2.75 -6.62 -16.91
CA ALA A 2 3.64 -7.77 -16.71
C ALA A 2 4.99 -7.40 -16.05
N PHE A 3 5.39 -6.12 -16.13
CA PHE A 3 6.61 -5.59 -15.50
C PHE A 3 6.44 -5.25 -14.01
N ASN A 4 5.25 -5.38 -13.43
CA ASN A 4 4.98 -5.02 -12.04
C ASN A 4 5.00 -6.29 -11.17
N PRO A 5 6.04 -6.52 -10.34
CA PRO A 5 6.14 -7.73 -9.53
C PRO A 5 5.04 -7.77 -8.45
N LEU A 6 4.73 -8.97 -7.99
CA LEU A 6 3.76 -9.25 -6.93
C LEU A 6 4.45 -9.55 -5.61
N ILE A 7 3.72 -9.31 -4.50
CA ILE A 7 4.18 -9.74 -3.17
C ILE A 7 3.68 -11.17 -2.94
N ALA A 8 4.61 -12.08 -2.67
CA ALA A 8 4.32 -13.42 -2.20
C ALA A 8 4.13 -13.41 -0.68
N HIS A 9 2.94 -13.79 -0.24
CA HIS A 9 2.60 -13.90 1.17
C HIS A 9 2.97 -15.29 1.68
N VAL A 10 3.54 -15.35 2.88
CA VAL A 10 4.05 -16.57 3.51
C VAL A 10 3.62 -16.64 4.98
N THR A 11 3.66 -17.83 5.58
CA THR A 11 3.22 -18.01 6.97
C THR A 11 4.17 -17.41 8.01
N GLY A 12 5.43 -17.18 7.65
CA GLY A 12 6.44 -16.62 8.55
C GLY A 12 7.85 -16.70 7.96
N LEU A 13 8.85 -16.33 8.77
CA LEU A 13 10.26 -16.27 8.36
C LEU A 13 10.77 -17.63 7.83
N GLU A 14 10.46 -18.74 8.50
CA GLU A 14 10.91 -20.07 8.04
C GLU A 14 10.36 -20.44 6.65
N ALA A 15 9.11 -20.06 6.35
CA ALA A 15 8.56 -20.22 5.01
C ALA A 15 9.20 -19.25 4.02
N ALA A 16 9.49 -18.01 4.44
CA ALA A 16 10.14 -17.00 3.61
C ALA A 16 11.55 -17.42 3.16
N ARG A 17 12.34 -18.07 4.04
CA ARG A 17 13.69 -18.54 3.72
C ARG A 17 13.75 -19.59 2.62
N ARG A 18 12.64 -20.29 2.34
CA ARG A 18 12.54 -21.21 1.20
C ARG A 18 12.41 -20.49 -0.14
N GLU A 19 11.97 -19.24 -0.12
CA GLU A 19 11.68 -18.45 -1.33
C GLU A 19 12.75 -17.39 -1.61
N GLY A 20 13.41 -16.88 -0.57
CA GLY A 20 14.41 -15.82 -0.67
C GLY A 20 15.62 -16.05 0.23
N ARG A 21 16.76 -15.48 -0.14
CA ARG A 21 18.00 -15.48 0.64
C ARG A 21 18.02 -14.24 1.55
N PHE A 22 18.04 -14.45 2.86
CA PHE A 22 17.98 -13.37 3.84
C PHE A 22 19.39 -13.02 4.32
N SER A 23 19.76 -11.74 4.22
CA SER A 23 20.91 -11.18 4.93
C SER A 23 20.60 -11.01 6.42
N GLU A 24 21.61 -10.72 7.23
CA GLU A 24 21.42 -10.43 8.67
C GLU A 24 20.42 -9.29 8.91
N ILE A 25 20.49 -8.24 8.08
CA ILE A 25 19.54 -7.10 8.11
C ILE A 25 18.13 -7.58 7.78
N ALA A 26 17.95 -8.36 6.70
CA ALA A 26 16.63 -8.86 6.32
C ALA A 26 16.04 -9.77 7.41
N GLU A 27 16.86 -10.61 8.04
CA GLU A 27 16.44 -11.45 9.16
C GLU A 27 16.01 -10.63 10.37
N MET A 28 16.79 -9.60 10.74
CA MET A 28 16.48 -8.72 11.86
C MET A 28 15.14 -8.01 11.64
N LEU A 29 14.93 -7.45 10.45
CA LEU A 29 13.67 -6.81 10.06
C LEU A 29 12.49 -7.78 10.10
N ALA A 30 12.66 -8.99 9.56
CA ALA A 30 11.63 -10.02 9.59
C ALA A 30 11.27 -10.41 11.03
N LYS A 31 12.26 -10.69 11.89
CA LYS A 31 12.02 -11.09 13.28
C LYS A 31 11.31 -10.01 14.10
N THR A 32 11.54 -8.73 13.78
CA THR A 32 10.93 -7.61 14.51
C THR A 32 9.54 -7.23 13.98
N PHE A 33 9.35 -7.24 12.66
CA PHE A 33 8.15 -6.69 12.03
C PHE A 33 7.22 -7.74 11.43
N TRP A 34 7.55 -9.04 11.49
CA TRP A 34 6.66 -10.13 11.09
C TRP A 34 6.13 -10.95 12.28
N PRO A 35 4.84 -11.36 12.23
CA PRO A 35 3.83 -10.98 11.24
C PRO A 35 3.52 -9.48 11.27
N GLY A 36 3.29 -8.86 10.11
CA GLY A 36 3.04 -7.42 10.08
C GLY A 36 3.00 -6.76 8.70
N PRO A 37 2.95 -5.42 8.66
CA PRO A 37 2.86 -4.63 7.43
C PRO A 37 4.23 -4.28 6.85
N LEU A 38 5.24 -5.14 7.01
CA LEU A 38 6.53 -5.02 6.32
C LEU A 38 6.62 -6.05 5.19
N THR A 39 7.14 -5.64 4.04
CA THR A 39 7.51 -6.51 2.93
C THR A 39 9.01 -6.36 2.70
N LEU A 40 9.69 -7.49 2.52
CA LEU A 40 11.12 -7.53 2.23
C LEU A 40 11.34 -8.00 0.80
N VAL A 41 12.11 -7.22 0.03
CA VAL A 41 12.60 -7.64 -1.29
C VAL A 41 14.01 -8.18 -1.10
N VAL A 42 14.19 -9.47 -1.37
CA VAL A 42 15.45 -10.19 -1.16
C VAL A 42 15.84 -10.97 -2.43
N PRO A 43 17.11 -11.35 -2.62
CA PRO A 43 17.48 -12.22 -3.73
C PRO A 43 16.69 -13.53 -3.66
N VAL A 44 16.22 -14.03 -4.81
CA VAL A 44 15.47 -15.29 -4.87
C VAL A 44 16.35 -16.46 -4.41
N ALA A 45 15.77 -17.39 -3.66
CA ALA A 45 16.45 -18.62 -3.26
C ALA A 45 16.52 -19.63 -4.42
N GLU A 46 17.52 -20.50 -4.39
CA GLU A 46 17.56 -21.66 -5.28
C GLU A 46 16.39 -22.60 -4.93
N GLY A 47 15.65 -23.04 -5.94
CA GLY A 47 14.46 -23.89 -5.74
C GLY A 47 13.22 -23.15 -5.23
N ALA A 48 13.22 -21.81 -5.20
CA ALA A 48 12.04 -21.03 -4.84
C ALA A 48 10.81 -21.41 -5.69
N SER A 49 9.66 -21.53 -5.03
CA SER A 49 8.40 -21.91 -5.66
C SER A 49 7.65 -20.70 -6.27
N VAL A 50 7.99 -19.47 -5.85
CA VAL A 50 7.41 -18.25 -6.42
C VAL A 50 7.85 -18.09 -7.88
N CYS A 51 6.87 -18.22 -8.78
CA CYS A 51 7.11 -18.24 -10.22
C CYS A 51 7.70 -16.93 -10.76
N GLU A 52 8.38 -17.02 -11.89
CA GLU A 52 9.01 -15.87 -12.56
C GLU A 52 8.00 -14.79 -12.96
N LEU A 53 6.78 -15.18 -13.35
CA LEU A 53 5.70 -14.25 -13.67
C LEU A 53 5.30 -13.39 -12.47
N ALA A 54 5.25 -13.98 -11.26
CA ALA A 54 4.99 -13.22 -10.03
C ALA A 54 6.16 -12.28 -9.69
N ARG A 55 7.39 -12.62 -10.09
CA ARG A 55 8.59 -11.78 -9.91
C ARG A 55 8.83 -10.79 -11.06
N ALA A 56 8.00 -10.78 -12.10
CA ALA A 56 8.22 -10.00 -13.32
C ALA A 56 9.63 -10.18 -13.94
N GLY A 57 10.18 -11.40 -13.88
CA GLY A 57 11.52 -11.71 -14.41
C GLY A 57 12.70 -11.23 -13.53
N LEU A 58 12.44 -10.64 -12.36
CA LEU A 58 13.50 -10.14 -11.48
C LEU A 58 14.23 -11.27 -10.74
N ALA A 59 15.54 -11.10 -10.50
CA ALA A 59 16.34 -12.00 -9.66
C ALA A 59 16.05 -11.89 -8.15
N SER A 60 15.05 -11.08 -7.78
CA SER A 60 14.58 -10.86 -6.42
C SER A 60 13.13 -11.30 -6.25
N VAL A 61 12.72 -11.48 -5.00
CA VAL A 61 11.35 -11.80 -4.61
C VAL A 61 10.89 -10.88 -3.48
N ALA A 62 9.66 -10.40 -3.56
CA ALA A 62 9.02 -9.62 -2.51
C ALA A 62 8.20 -10.55 -1.60
N LEU A 63 8.56 -10.62 -0.32
CA LEU A 63 7.97 -11.53 0.66
C LEU A 63 7.32 -10.77 1.82
N ARG A 64 6.19 -11.27 2.33
CA ARG A 64 5.52 -10.74 3.53
C ARG A 64 4.86 -11.84 4.32
N ALA A 65 5.02 -11.82 5.65
CA ALA A 65 4.16 -12.56 6.56
C ALA A 65 3.06 -11.61 7.10
N PRO A 66 1.80 -11.72 6.65
CA PRO A 66 0.75 -10.78 7.04
C PRO A 66 0.29 -11.02 8.49
N ASP A 67 0.10 -9.94 9.25
CA ASP A 67 -0.56 -9.97 10.55
C ASP A 67 -2.08 -9.94 10.39
N HIS A 68 -2.65 -11.06 9.96
CA HIS A 68 -4.10 -11.22 9.84
C HIS A 68 -4.47 -12.71 9.97
N ALA A 69 -5.24 -13.07 10.99
CA ALA A 69 -5.55 -14.46 11.32
C ALA A 69 -6.11 -15.25 10.13
N ILE A 70 -7.11 -14.69 9.43
CA ILE A 70 -7.73 -15.35 8.27
C ILE A 70 -6.72 -15.54 7.10
N ALA A 71 -5.83 -14.56 6.87
CA ALA A 71 -4.81 -14.69 5.82
C ALA A 71 -3.79 -15.79 6.19
N GLN A 72 -3.40 -15.86 7.47
CA GLN A 72 -2.51 -16.91 7.98
C GLN A 72 -3.15 -18.30 7.86
N THR A 73 -4.43 -18.45 8.21
CA THR A 73 -5.17 -19.71 8.02
C THR A 73 -5.21 -20.12 6.55
N MET A 74 -5.49 -19.18 5.64
CA MET A 74 -5.48 -19.45 4.19
C MET A 74 -4.10 -19.88 3.68
N LEU A 75 -3.04 -19.19 4.12
CA LEU A 75 -1.65 -19.51 3.74
C LEU A 75 -1.24 -20.90 4.25
N ALA A 76 -1.60 -21.23 5.49
CA ALA A 76 -1.33 -22.54 6.07
C ALA A 76 -2.08 -23.65 5.32
N ALA A 77 -3.37 -23.43 5.00
CA ALA A 77 -4.17 -24.39 4.25
C ALA A 77 -3.66 -24.60 2.81
N ALA A 78 -3.14 -23.55 2.18
CA ALA A 78 -2.57 -23.64 0.83
C ALA A 78 -1.23 -24.39 0.81
N GLY A 79 -0.49 -24.44 1.92
CA GLY A 79 0.81 -25.13 2.03
C GLY A 79 1.92 -24.53 1.16
N ARG A 80 1.71 -23.35 0.57
CA ARG A 80 2.64 -22.67 -0.34
C ARG A 80 2.45 -21.15 -0.30
N PRO A 81 3.42 -20.35 -0.77
CA PRO A 81 3.25 -18.90 -0.87
C PRO A 81 2.07 -18.52 -1.77
N ILE A 82 1.38 -17.42 -1.44
CA ILE A 82 0.31 -16.86 -2.25
C ILE A 82 0.74 -15.49 -2.77
N ALA A 83 0.99 -15.38 -4.08
CA ALA A 83 1.24 -14.11 -4.74
C ALA A 83 -0.06 -13.31 -4.83
N ALA A 84 -0.10 -12.13 -4.20
CA ALA A 84 -1.31 -11.30 -4.14
C ALA A 84 -0.97 -9.81 -4.22
N PRO A 85 -1.39 -9.09 -5.28
CA PRO A 85 -1.45 -7.64 -5.27
C PRO A 85 -2.69 -7.15 -4.49
N SER A 86 -2.92 -5.83 -4.47
CA SER A 86 -4.18 -5.28 -4.01
C SER A 86 -5.34 -5.75 -4.91
N ALA A 87 -6.48 -6.10 -4.30
CA ALA A 87 -7.62 -6.72 -4.97
C ALA A 87 -8.54 -5.72 -5.71
N ASN A 88 -7.95 -4.79 -6.46
CA ASN A 88 -8.64 -3.79 -7.26
C ASN A 88 -8.27 -3.91 -8.74
N ARG A 89 -9.05 -3.28 -9.61
CA ARG A 89 -8.60 -3.08 -11.00
C ARG A 89 -7.37 -2.17 -10.99
N SER A 90 -6.36 -2.55 -11.77
CA SER A 90 -5.08 -1.83 -11.87
C SER A 90 -5.31 -0.32 -12.05
N GLY A 91 -4.64 0.49 -11.22
CA GLY A 91 -4.71 1.95 -11.24
C GLY A 91 -5.84 2.57 -10.41
N ARG A 92 -6.88 1.82 -10.04
CA ARG A 92 -7.93 2.29 -9.12
C ARG A 92 -7.42 2.36 -7.68
N VAL A 93 -8.17 3.06 -6.83
CA VAL A 93 -7.96 3.10 -5.38
C VAL A 93 -7.94 1.67 -4.81
N SER A 94 -7.04 1.36 -3.88
CA SER A 94 -6.99 0.03 -3.27
C SER A 94 -8.28 -0.30 -2.49
N PRO A 95 -8.68 -1.57 -2.37
CA PRO A 95 -9.85 -1.96 -1.61
C PRO A 95 -9.49 -2.12 -0.13
N VAL A 96 -10.36 -1.63 0.75
CA VAL A 96 -10.26 -1.82 2.22
C VAL A 96 -11.45 -2.56 2.82
N THR A 97 -12.41 -3.01 1.99
CA THR A 97 -13.58 -3.80 2.38
C THR A 97 -13.90 -4.83 1.28
N ALA A 98 -14.64 -5.89 1.60
CA ALA A 98 -15.10 -6.85 0.60
C ALA A 98 -16.01 -6.21 -0.46
N ALA A 99 -16.82 -5.22 -0.09
CA ALA A 99 -17.66 -4.46 -1.02
C ALA A 99 -16.82 -3.76 -2.10
N HIS A 100 -15.69 -3.13 -1.73
CA HIS A 100 -14.77 -2.53 -2.69
C HIS A 100 -14.17 -3.56 -3.66
N VAL A 101 -13.89 -4.78 -3.18
CA VAL A 101 -13.38 -5.87 -4.03
C VAL A 101 -14.46 -6.28 -5.03
N LEU A 102 -15.70 -6.47 -4.59
CA LEU A 102 -16.81 -6.86 -5.45
C LEU A 102 -17.15 -5.78 -6.49
N GLU A 103 -17.09 -4.50 -6.13
CA GLU A 103 -17.27 -3.38 -7.06
C GLU A 103 -16.30 -3.45 -8.25
N ASP A 104 -15.06 -3.86 -7.99
CA ASP A 104 -14.00 -3.91 -9.00
C ASP A 104 -13.95 -5.24 -9.76
N LEU A 105 -14.22 -6.36 -9.08
CA LEU A 105 -13.86 -7.71 -9.55
C LEU A 105 -15.03 -8.71 -9.61
N ALA A 106 -16.27 -8.33 -9.28
CA ALA A 106 -17.41 -9.24 -9.41
C ALA A 106 -17.52 -9.83 -10.83
N GLY A 107 -17.73 -11.16 -10.90
CA GLY A 107 -17.76 -11.91 -12.16
C GLY A 107 -16.39 -12.13 -12.82
N ARG A 108 -15.28 -11.76 -12.17
CA ARG A 108 -13.90 -11.92 -12.69
C ARG A 108 -12.99 -12.75 -11.80
N ILE A 109 -13.45 -13.10 -10.60
CA ILE A 109 -12.73 -13.89 -9.60
C ILE A 109 -13.65 -14.97 -9.06
N ASP A 110 -13.07 -16.08 -8.62
CA ASP A 110 -13.83 -17.24 -8.14
C ASP A 110 -14.50 -17.00 -6.78
N ALA A 111 -13.86 -16.21 -5.91
CA ALA A 111 -14.35 -15.98 -4.55
C ALA A 111 -13.82 -14.67 -3.93
N VAL A 112 -14.54 -14.18 -2.92
CA VAL A 112 -14.11 -13.13 -1.99
C VAL A 112 -14.25 -13.66 -0.57
N LEU A 113 -13.19 -13.52 0.23
CA LEU A 113 -13.22 -13.84 1.65
C LEU A 113 -13.47 -12.55 2.44
N ASP A 114 -14.68 -12.41 2.97
CA ASP A 114 -15.05 -11.23 3.76
C ASP A 114 -14.64 -11.41 5.23
N ALA A 115 -13.66 -10.61 5.65
CA ALA A 115 -13.13 -10.55 7.00
C ALA A 115 -13.40 -9.18 7.67
N GLY A 116 -14.31 -8.37 7.08
CA GLY A 116 -14.53 -6.99 7.48
C GLY A 116 -13.46 -6.02 6.94
N PRO A 117 -13.51 -4.74 7.38
CA PRO A 117 -12.57 -3.71 6.93
C PRO A 117 -11.12 -3.97 7.36
N THR A 118 -10.16 -3.55 6.53
CA THR A 118 -8.73 -3.63 6.89
C THR A 118 -8.38 -2.65 8.00
N ALA A 119 -7.59 -3.08 9.00
CA ALA A 119 -7.25 -2.24 10.16
C ALA A 119 -6.33 -1.04 9.84
N VAL A 120 -5.32 -1.22 8.98
CA VAL A 120 -4.32 -0.17 8.68
C VAL A 120 -4.76 0.75 7.53
N GLY A 121 -5.56 0.24 6.59
CA GLY A 121 -6.05 0.99 5.42
C GLY A 121 -5.00 1.44 4.40
N LEU A 122 -3.73 1.10 4.60
CA LEU A 122 -2.62 1.31 3.66
C LEU A 122 -1.87 0.01 3.39
N GLU A 123 -1.17 -0.06 2.26
CA GLU A 123 -0.31 -1.19 1.94
C GLU A 123 0.93 -1.26 2.84
N SER A 124 1.61 -2.41 2.80
CA SER A 124 2.86 -2.63 3.53
C SER A 124 3.97 -1.67 3.12
N THR A 125 4.84 -1.36 4.08
CA THR A 125 6.15 -0.76 3.80
C THR A 125 7.00 -1.78 3.06
N ILE A 126 7.73 -1.36 2.03
CA ILE A 126 8.61 -2.24 1.26
C ILE A 126 10.05 -1.79 1.43
N VAL A 127 10.89 -2.69 1.94
CA VAL A 127 12.34 -2.50 2.05
C VAL A 127 13.05 -3.53 1.19
N ALA A 128 13.95 -3.09 0.32
CA ALA A 128 14.86 -3.97 -0.38
C ALA A 128 16.10 -4.24 0.47
N CYS A 129 16.41 -5.52 0.64
CA CYS A 129 17.62 -6.04 1.26
C CYS A 129 18.33 -6.91 0.22
N LEU A 130 18.82 -6.26 -0.83
CA LEU A 130 19.63 -6.87 -1.89
C LEU A 130 21.11 -6.68 -1.58
N ASP A 131 21.96 -6.62 -2.61
CA ASP A 131 23.38 -6.29 -2.46
C ASP A 131 23.53 -4.80 -2.09
N GLY A 132 24.08 -4.53 -0.91
CA GLY A 132 24.33 -3.17 -0.41
C GLY A 132 23.41 -2.72 0.74
N PRO A 133 23.33 -1.40 1.01
CA PRO A 133 22.51 -0.89 2.10
C PRO A 133 21.01 -1.09 1.83
N PRO A 134 20.18 -1.32 2.87
CA PRO A 134 18.75 -1.49 2.70
C PRO A 134 18.10 -0.22 2.11
N VAL A 135 17.19 -0.41 1.15
CA VAL A 135 16.54 0.68 0.41
C VAL A 135 15.05 0.72 0.73
N LEU A 136 14.49 1.88 1.09
CA LEU A 136 13.05 2.02 1.22
C LEU A 136 12.42 2.18 -0.17
N LEU A 137 11.79 1.11 -0.69
CA LEU A 137 11.13 1.14 -1.99
C LEU A 137 9.75 1.80 -1.94
N ARG A 138 9.03 1.62 -0.83
CA ARG A 138 7.68 2.18 -0.66
C ARG A 138 7.37 2.44 0.82
N PRO A 139 6.98 3.66 1.22
CA PRO A 139 6.46 3.90 2.57
C PRO A 139 5.07 3.25 2.73
N GLY A 140 4.76 2.77 3.95
CA GLY A 140 3.53 2.04 4.24
C GLY A 140 3.27 1.90 5.74
N GLY A 141 2.62 0.80 6.13
CA GLY A 141 2.16 0.59 7.52
C GLY A 141 3.26 0.52 8.61
N VAL A 142 4.53 0.31 8.25
CA VAL A 142 5.67 0.49 9.17
C VAL A 142 6.38 1.80 8.86
N PRO A 143 6.38 2.79 9.79
CA PRO A 143 7.09 4.05 9.59
C PRO A 143 8.60 3.85 9.36
N ARG A 144 9.17 4.65 8.44
CA ARG A 144 10.61 4.65 8.13
C ARG A 144 11.47 4.72 9.39
N GLN A 145 11.14 5.62 10.30
CA GLN A 145 11.91 5.89 11.52
C GLN A 145 12.01 4.66 12.41
N LYS A 146 10.98 3.79 12.45
CA LYS A 146 11.03 2.54 13.21
C LYS A 146 11.99 1.53 12.60
N ILE A 147 12.11 1.53 11.27
CA ILE A 147 13.04 0.67 10.54
C ILE A 147 14.46 1.20 10.73
N GLU A 148 14.67 2.50 10.55
CA GLU A 148 15.99 3.13 10.67
C GLU A 148 16.56 3.05 12.09
N ALA A 149 15.72 3.08 13.12
CA ALA A 149 16.14 2.84 14.50
C ALA A 149 16.74 1.45 14.74
N LEU A 150 16.41 0.46 13.88
CA LEU A 150 16.88 -0.91 14.01
C LEU A 150 18.11 -1.19 13.13
N VAL A 151 18.11 -0.70 11.88
CA VAL A 151 19.11 -1.10 10.87
C VAL A 151 19.97 0.06 10.37
N GLY A 152 19.80 1.26 10.93
CA GLY A 152 20.43 2.48 10.44
C GLY A 152 19.70 3.09 9.24
N PRO A 153 20.21 4.20 8.68
CA PRO A 153 19.55 4.96 7.63
C PRO A 153 19.21 4.12 6.38
N LEU A 154 17.98 4.29 5.86
CA LEU A 154 17.56 3.63 4.62
C LEU A 154 17.96 4.47 3.41
N ALA A 155 18.53 3.82 2.40
CA ALA A 155 18.76 4.45 1.11
C ALA A 155 17.43 4.75 0.39
N THR A 156 17.46 5.71 -0.53
CA THR A 156 16.34 6.04 -1.42
C THR A 156 16.56 5.35 -2.77
N PRO A 157 15.50 4.88 -3.47
CA PRO A 157 15.66 4.21 -4.75
C PRO A 157 16.36 5.11 -5.78
N VAL A 158 17.36 4.56 -6.46
CA VAL A 158 18.09 5.24 -7.54
C VAL A 158 17.62 4.67 -8.88
N GLY A 159 17.14 5.53 -9.79
CA GLY A 159 17.01 5.16 -11.21
C GLY A 159 15.66 4.59 -11.71
N GLY A 160 14.52 4.86 -11.07
CA GLY A 160 13.18 4.63 -11.65
C GLY A 160 12.79 3.19 -12.01
N LYS A 161 13.66 2.22 -11.74
CA LYS A 161 13.43 0.79 -11.98
C LYS A 161 12.34 0.28 -11.03
N VAL A 162 11.38 -0.47 -11.57
CA VAL A 162 10.30 -1.07 -10.80
C VAL A 162 10.79 -2.38 -10.20
N GLU A 163 11.10 -2.37 -8.90
CA GLU A 163 11.58 -3.55 -8.16
C GLU A 163 10.53 -4.10 -7.18
N ALA A 164 9.45 -3.34 -6.97
CA ALA A 164 8.34 -3.71 -6.11
C ALA A 164 7.03 -3.04 -6.56
N PRO A 165 5.87 -3.62 -6.18
CA PRO A 165 4.58 -3.01 -6.51
C PRO A 165 4.36 -1.65 -5.84
N GLY A 166 3.73 -0.74 -6.56
CA GLY A 166 3.40 0.61 -6.09
C GLY A 166 4.52 1.63 -6.30
N MET A 167 5.59 1.29 -7.03
CA MET A 167 6.65 2.23 -7.41
C MET A 167 6.28 3.12 -8.62
N LEU A 168 5.16 2.84 -9.30
CA LEU A 168 4.71 3.62 -10.47
C LEU A 168 4.28 5.03 -10.10
N ALA A 169 4.55 5.99 -10.99
CA ALA A 169 4.28 7.41 -10.79
C ALA A 169 2.78 7.70 -10.61
N SER A 170 1.90 7.04 -11.38
CA SER A 170 0.45 7.15 -11.25
C SER A 170 -0.15 5.82 -10.76
N HIS A 171 -0.78 5.85 -9.59
CA HIS A 171 -1.41 4.68 -8.96
C HIS A 171 -2.41 5.13 -7.89
N TYR A 172 -3.33 4.25 -7.48
CA TYR A 172 -4.34 4.52 -6.43
C TYR A 172 -5.33 5.65 -6.77
N ALA A 173 -5.53 5.96 -8.05
CA ALA A 173 -6.14 7.20 -8.46
C ALA A 173 -7.68 7.09 -8.57
N PRO A 174 -8.47 7.91 -7.85
CA PRO A 174 -9.92 8.03 -8.04
C PRO A 174 -10.23 8.65 -9.40
N ARG A 175 -11.44 8.49 -9.96
CA ARG A 175 -11.84 9.13 -11.22
C ARG A 175 -11.66 10.64 -11.15
N ALA A 176 -12.05 11.25 -10.03
CA ALA A 176 -11.83 12.66 -9.72
C ALA A 176 -10.34 13.05 -9.73
N ARG A 177 -10.03 14.30 -10.08
CA ARG A 177 -8.67 14.85 -9.96
C ARG A 177 -8.40 15.20 -8.49
N LEU A 178 -7.18 14.97 -8.00
CA LEU A 178 -6.82 15.40 -6.65
C LEU A 178 -6.13 16.78 -6.68
N ARG A 179 -6.56 17.68 -5.79
CA ARG A 179 -5.87 18.93 -5.51
C ARG A 179 -5.32 18.89 -4.09
N LEU A 180 -4.02 18.63 -3.98
CA LEU A 180 -3.33 18.44 -2.71
C LEU A 180 -3.11 19.76 -1.95
N ASP A 181 -2.91 19.64 -0.65
CA ASP A 181 -2.57 20.74 0.28
C ASP A 181 -3.57 21.92 0.19
N ALA A 182 -4.83 21.63 -0.09
CA ALA A 182 -5.91 22.58 -0.20
C ALA A 182 -6.26 23.17 1.17
N ARG A 183 -6.27 24.50 1.30
CA ARG A 183 -6.68 25.18 2.54
C ARG A 183 -8.17 25.52 2.60
N GLU A 184 -8.84 25.45 1.45
CA GLU A 184 -10.25 25.76 1.26
C GLU A 184 -10.81 24.93 0.10
N LEU A 185 -12.13 24.76 0.07
CA LEU A 185 -12.86 24.10 -1.00
C LEU A 185 -13.22 25.11 -2.10
N ARG A 186 -13.03 24.74 -3.36
CA ARG A 186 -13.54 25.49 -4.51
C ARG A 186 -14.91 24.97 -4.89
N ARG A 187 -15.70 25.80 -5.59
CA ARG A 187 -17.02 25.42 -6.09
C ARG A 187 -16.92 24.17 -6.97
N GLY A 188 -17.72 23.16 -6.66
CA GLY A 188 -17.78 21.90 -7.42
C GLY A 188 -16.79 20.82 -6.98
N GLU A 189 -15.93 21.09 -6.00
CA GLU A 189 -15.05 20.09 -5.42
C GLU A 189 -15.72 19.33 -4.26
N ALA A 190 -15.39 18.05 -4.13
CA ALA A 190 -15.56 17.33 -2.87
C ALA A 190 -14.33 17.53 -1.97
N GLY A 191 -14.47 17.30 -0.66
CA GLY A 191 -13.41 17.54 0.32
C GLY A 191 -12.95 16.26 1.02
N LEU A 192 -11.65 15.95 0.91
CA LEU A 192 -10.98 15.01 1.81
C LEU A 192 -10.27 15.81 2.90
N ASP A 193 -10.93 15.93 4.04
CA ASP A 193 -10.47 16.77 5.15
C ASP A 193 -9.52 16.03 6.09
N PHE A 194 -8.80 16.79 6.90
CA PHE A 194 -7.98 16.30 7.99
C PHE A 194 -7.96 17.36 9.11
N ALA A 195 -8.31 16.94 10.32
CA ALA A 195 -8.44 17.79 11.50
C ALA A 195 -9.48 18.92 11.33
N GLY A 196 -10.60 18.64 10.64
CA GLY A 196 -11.75 19.54 10.51
C GLY A 196 -11.47 20.88 9.84
N ARG A 197 -10.53 20.95 8.89
CA ARG A 197 -10.08 22.21 8.27
C ARG A 197 -11.09 22.80 7.29
N PHE A 198 -11.81 21.98 6.53
CA PHE A 198 -12.75 22.47 5.51
C PHE A 198 -14.06 22.96 6.11
N GLY A 199 -14.38 22.56 7.34
CA GLY A 199 -15.58 22.99 8.07
C GLY A 199 -16.89 22.47 7.47
N ALA A 200 -17.95 22.46 8.28
CA ALA A 200 -19.30 22.10 7.84
C ALA A 200 -19.99 23.35 7.28
N GLY A 201 -20.08 23.52 5.95
CA GLY A 201 -20.81 24.67 5.39
C GLY A 201 -20.74 24.91 3.89
N SER A 202 -19.96 24.15 3.12
CA SER A 202 -19.78 24.39 1.68
C SER A 202 -20.90 23.83 0.79
N GLY A 203 -21.83 23.03 1.34
CA GLY A 203 -22.80 22.25 0.56
C GLY A 203 -22.17 21.12 -0.27
N ALA A 204 -20.85 20.94 -0.19
CA ALA A 204 -20.11 19.86 -0.85
C ALA A 204 -20.04 18.61 0.04
N ALA A 205 -19.84 17.46 -0.59
CA ALA A 205 -19.50 16.23 0.13
C ALA A 205 -18.10 16.37 0.74
N VAL A 206 -18.00 16.30 2.06
CA VAL A 206 -16.74 16.38 2.79
C VAL A 206 -16.64 15.17 3.73
N LEU A 207 -15.53 14.44 3.66
CA LEU A 207 -15.20 13.37 4.59
C LEU A 207 -13.89 13.70 5.29
N ASP A 208 -13.89 13.60 6.62
CA ASP A 208 -12.70 13.79 7.44
C ASP A 208 -11.99 12.44 7.65
N LEU A 209 -10.68 12.46 7.38
CA LEU A 209 -9.76 11.36 7.66
C LEU A 209 -9.55 11.17 9.16
N SER A 210 -9.47 12.25 9.92
CA SER A 210 -9.43 12.22 11.38
C SER A 210 -9.65 13.63 11.92
N SER A 211 -10.78 13.84 12.61
CA SER A 211 -11.14 15.14 13.17
C SER A 211 -10.20 15.63 14.27
N ARG A 212 -9.44 14.71 14.89
CA ARG A 212 -8.44 15.01 15.92
C ARG A 212 -7.02 15.12 15.37
N GLY A 213 -6.84 14.91 14.06
CA GLY A 213 -5.52 14.88 13.42
C GLY A 213 -4.69 13.62 13.74
N ASP A 214 -5.34 12.49 14.02
CA ASP A 214 -4.65 11.21 14.22
C ASP A 214 -4.27 10.60 12.86
N LEU A 215 -2.97 10.45 12.61
CA LEU A 215 -2.45 9.91 11.36
C LEU A 215 -2.73 8.41 11.18
N VAL A 216 -2.87 7.64 12.26
CA VAL A 216 -3.19 6.22 12.17
C VAL A 216 -4.65 6.03 11.75
N GLU A 217 -5.55 6.81 12.33
CA GLU A 217 -6.95 6.88 11.91
C GLU A 217 -7.07 7.38 10.46
N ALA A 218 -6.32 8.42 10.10
CA ALA A 218 -6.31 8.93 8.73
C ALA A 218 -5.86 7.88 7.72
N ALA A 219 -4.82 7.11 8.04
CA ALA A 219 -4.36 6.01 7.20
C ALA A 219 -5.43 4.92 7.03
N SER A 220 -6.12 4.53 8.11
CA SER A 220 -7.14 3.48 8.05
C SER A 220 -8.36 3.87 7.21
N ARG A 221 -8.67 5.17 7.16
CA ARG A 221 -9.82 5.74 6.45
C ARG A 221 -9.51 6.21 5.04
N LEU A 222 -8.24 6.39 4.66
CA LEU A 222 -7.84 7.04 3.40
C LEU A 222 -8.58 6.51 2.17
N TYR A 223 -8.46 5.21 1.92
CA TYR A 223 -9.04 4.61 0.72
C TYR A 223 -10.57 4.51 0.76
N PHE A 224 -11.14 4.34 1.95
CA PHE A 224 -12.60 4.40 2.12
C PHE A 224 -13.11 5.79 1.73
N CYS A 225 -12.57 6.85 2.33
CA CYS A 225 -12.98 8.22 2.03
C CYS A 225 -12.75 8.59 0.57
N LEU A 226 -11.62 8.19 -0.03
CA LEU A 226 -11.36 8.44 -1.45
C LEU A 226 -12.41 7.77 -2.36
N ARG A 227 -12.82 6.54 -2.06
CA ARG A 227 -13.85 5.84 -2.83
C ARG A 227 -15.23 6.47 -2.66
N GLU A 228 -15.61 6.80 -1.43
CA GLU A 228 -16.88 7.47 -1.15
C GLU A 228 -16.98 8.83 -1.83
N LEU A 229 -15.92 9.64 -1.78
CA LEU A 229 -15.87 10.94 -2.46
C LEU A 229 -15.89 10.77 -3.99
N ASP A 230 -15.19 9.77 -4.53
CA ASP A 230 -15.20 9.49 -5.97
C ASP A 230 -16.57 9.03 -6.47
N ALA A 231 -17.33 8.31 -5.63
CA ALA A 231 -18.69 7.85 -5.93
C ALA A 231 -19.71 9.01 -6.02
N THR A 232 -19.41 10.17 -5.43
CA THR A 232 -20.25 11.38 -5.57
C THR A 232 -20.27 11.93 -6.99
N GLY A 233 -19.31 11.53 -7.84
CA GLY A 233 -19.18 12.03 -9.21
C GLY A 233 -18.52 13.41 -9.30
N ALA A 234 -17.92 13.91 -8.21
CA ALA A 234 -17.17 15.17 -8.24
C ALA A 234 -16.02 15.13 -9.26
N GLU A 235 -15.81 16.23 -9.99
CA GLU A 235 -14.71 16.32 -10.96
C GLU A 235 -13.34 16.39 -10.29
N ALA A 236 -13.30 16.96 -9.08
CA ALA A 236 -12.10 17.10 -8.27
C ALA A 236 -12.38 16.91 -6.77
N ILE A 237 -11.38 16.36 -6.08
CA ILE A 237 -11.34 16.22 -4.63
C ILE A 237 -10.20 17.10 -4.12
N ALA A 238 -10.54 18.09 -3.31
CA ALA A 238 -9.58 18.89 -2.56
C ALA A 238 -9.13 18.10 -1.32
N VAL A 239 -7.82 17.99 -1.12
CA VAL A 239 -7.24 17.25 0.00
C VAL A 239 -6.58 18.23 0.96
N ALA A 240 -7.00 18.22 2.22
CA ALA A 240 -6.40 19.05 3.26
C ALA A 240 -4.89 18.72 3.43
N PRO A 241 -4.06 19.67 3.92
CA PRO A 241 -2.66 19.37 4.21
C PRO A 241 -2.55 18.32 5.31
N ILE A 242 -1.75 17.28 5.04
CA ILE A 242 -1.49 16.17 5.97
C ILE A 242 -0.02 16.21 6.38
N PRO A 243 0.32 16.15 7.69
CA PRO A 243 1.70 16.05 8.16
C PRO A 243 2.44 14.85 7.54
N ALA A 244 3.73 15.00 7.29
CA ALA A 244 4.55 13.95 6.66
C ALA A 244 5.24 13.01 7.67
N ASP A 245 5.03 13.23 8.96
CA ASP A 245 5.67 12.47 10.03
C ASP A 245 5.10 11.05 10.15
N ASN A 246 5.95 10.08 10.51
CA ASN A 246 5.56 8.68 10.71
C ASN A 246 4.76 8.11 9.51
N ILE A 247 3.56 7.56 9.76
CA ILE A 247 2.67 7.01 8.72
C ILE A 247 2.14 8.10 7.76
N GLY A 248 2.26 9.38 8.11
CA GLY A 248 1.99 10.51 7.24
C GLY A 248 2.81 10.49 5.95
N GLU A 249 4.06 10.01 6.00
CA GLU A 249 4.90 9.79 4.81
C GLU A 249 4.16 8.88 3.80
N ALA A 250 3.56 7.80 4.29
CA ALA A 250 2.83 6.85 3.47
C ALA A 250 1.53 7.44 2.91
N ILE A 251 0.75 8.16 3.73
CA ILE A 251 -0.48 8.84 3.28
C ILE A 251 -0.17 9.82 2.14
N ARG A 252 0.84 10.68 2.33
CA ARG A 252 1.24 11.67 1.32
C ARG A 252 1.79 11.01 0.06
N ASP A 253 2.54 9.92 0.16
CA ASP A 253 2.98 9.15 -1.01
C ASP A 253 1.77 8.64 -1.83
N ARG A 254 0.74 8.08 -1.17
CA ARG A 254 -0.48 7.63 -1.87
C ARG A 254 -1.23 8.75 -2.54
N LEU A 255 -1.41 9.87 -1.84
CA LEU A 255 -2.08 11.05 -2.39
C LEU A 255 -1.32 11.67 -3.56
N ALA A 256 0.01 11.75 -3.48
CA ALA A 256 0.85 12.25 -4.56
C ALA A 256 0.75 11.37 -5.81
N ARG A 257 0.80 10.04 -5.65
CA ARG A 257 0.62 9.09 -6.77
C ARG A 257 -0.78 9.12 -7.36
N ALA A 258 -1.80 9.31 -6.52
CA ALA A 258 -3.19 9.43 -6.96
C ALA A 258 -3.44 10.76 -7.69
N ALA A 259 -2.68 11.80 -7.38
CA ALA A 259 -2.73 13.12 -8.04
C ALA A 259 -1.88 13.20 -9.34
N ALA A 260 -0.96 12.27 -9.55
CA ALA A 260 -0.04 12.30 -10.68
C ALA A 260 -0.78 12.19 -12.04
N PRO A 261 -0.27 12.84 -13.10
CA PRO A 261 -0.85 12.75 -14.45
C PRO A 261 -1.05 11.30 -14.89
N ARG A 262 -2.12 11.07 -15.65
CA ARG A 262 -2.42 9.76 -16.23
C ARG A 262 -1.90 9.75 -17.65
N ASP A 263 -1.08 8.77 -18.01
CA ASP A 263 -0.68 8.59 -19.40
C ASP A 263 -1.94 8.45 -20.27
N GLY A 264 -2.16 9.42 -21.16
CA GLY A 264 -3.32 9.47 -22.07
C GLY A 264 -4.49 10.37 -21.65
N LYS A 265 -4.33 11.29 -20.70
CA LYS A 265 -5.28 12.39 -20.43
C LYS A 265 -4.61 13.73 -20.16
#